data_AF-A0A4U9HM44-F1
#
_entry.id   AF-A0A4U9HM44-F1
#
_cell.length_a   1.000
_cell.length_b   1.000
_cell.length_c   1.000
_cell.angle_alpha   90.00
_cell.angle_beta   90.00
_cell.angle_gamma   90.00
#
_symmetry.space_group_name_H-M   'P 1'
#
loop_
_entity.id
_entity.type
_entity.pdbx_description
1 polymer ?
#
loop_
_entity_poly.entity_id
_entity_poly.type
_entity_poly.pdbx_seq_one_letter_code
_entity_poly.pdbx_strand_id
1 'polypeptide(L)'
;MASYTYTDAKTESTTVAGTEGKTPARIPAHMASAFASYTLPGGPLKSLTAGVGMRYIGTSYGDAKNTFKVPSVDLYDAMGEL
;
A
#
# COMPACT_ATOMS: atom_id res chain seq x y z
N MET A 1 12.40 -3.71 7.33
CA MET A 1 11.67 -4.56 6.36
C MET A 1 11.18 -3.69 5.22
N ALA A 2 11.11 -4.22 4.00
CA ALA A 2 10.55 -3.51 2.87
C ALA A 2 9.85 -4.50 1.92
N SER A 3 8.82 -4.03 1.22
CA SER A 3 8.09 -4.80 0.22
C SER A 3 7.66 -3.91 -0.94
N TYR A 4 7.51 -4.54 -2.11
CA TYR A 4 6.95 -3.93 -3.30
C TYR A 4 6.10 -4.96 -4.03
N THR A 5 4.99 -4.51 -4.61
CA THR A 5 4.08 -5.36 -5.37
C THR A 5 3.62 -4.64 -6.62
N TYR A 6 3.69 -5.37 -7.74
CA TYR A 6 3.01 -5.02 -8.97
C TYR A 6 1.82 -5.97 -9.15
N THR A 7 0.64 -5.43 -9.45
CA THR A 7 -0.59 -6.21 -9.66
C THR A 7 -1.22 -5.82 -10.99
N ASP A 8 -1.25 -6.78 -11.91
CA ASP A 8 -2.01 -6.67 -13.15
C ASP A 8 -3.28 -7.51 -13.02
N ALA A 9 -4.37 -6.84 -12.64
CA ALA A 9 -5.68 -7.46 -12.48
C ALA A 9 -6.59 -7.07 -13.65
N LYS A 10 -7.27 -8.06 -14.23
CA LYS A 10 -8.17 -7.88 -15.38
C LYS A 10 -9.41 -8.75 -15.23
N THR A 11 -10.56 -8.18 -15.57
CA THR A 11 -11.81 -8.93 -15.71
C THR A 11 -11.79 -9.66 -17.05
N GLU A 12 -11.49 -10.96 -17.05
CA GLU A 12 -11.40 -11.76 -18.27
C GLU A 12 -12.77 -12.16 -18.85
N SER A 13 -13.78 -12.40 -18.01
CA SER A 13 -15.14 -12.72 -18.45
C SER A 13 -16.17 -12.22 -17.44
N THR A 14 -17.29 -11.69 -17.92
CA THR A 14 -18.35 -11.10 -17.08
C THR A 14 -19.66 -10.95 -17.85
N THR A 15 -20.79 -10.98 -17.14
CA THR A 15 -22.11 -10.66 -17.70
C THR A 15 -22.45 -9.17 -17.62
N VAL A 16 -21.62 -8.37 -16.94
CA VAL A 16 -21.82 -6.93 -16.79
C VAL A 16 -21.26 -6.21 -18.02
N ALA A 17 -22.15 -5.58 -18.79
CA ALA A 17 -21.78 -4.89 -20.01
C ALA A 17 -20.75 -3.77 -19.77
N GLY A 18 -19.66 -3.79 -20.55
CA GLY A 18 -18.63 -2.76 -20.55
C GLY A 18 -17.53 -2.93 -19.49
N THR A 19 -17.50 -4.06 -18.75
CA THR A 19 -16.44 -4.34 -17.76
C THR A 19 -15.46 -5.43 -18.18
N GLU A 20 -15.74 -6.18 -19.26
CA GLU A 20 -14.79 -7.16 -19.78
C GLU A 20 -13.51 -6.47 -20.29
N GLY A 21 -12.37 -7.05 -19.98
CA GLY A 21 -11.05 -6.48 -20.26
C GLY A 21 -10.65 -5.28 -19.40
N LYS A 22 -11.50 -4.84 -18.46
CA LYS A 22 -11.21 -3.72 -17.56
C LYS A 22 -10.47 -4.19 -16.31
N THR A 23 -9.74 -3.27 -15.69
CA THR A 23 -9.11 -3.51 -14.39
C THR A 23 -10.18 -3.41 -13.30
N PRO A 24 -10.29 -4.36 -12.37
CA PRO A 24 -11.25 -4.26 -11.27
C PRO A 24 -11.04 -2.99 -10.44
N ALA A 25 -12.14 -2.41 -9.94
CA ALA A 25 -12.09 -1.23 -9.08
C ALA A 25 -11.31 -1.51 -7.79
N ARG A 26 -10.66 -0.48 -7.24
CA ARG A 26 -9.95 -0.50 -5.95
C ARG A 26 -8.75 -1.44 -5.87
N ILE A 27 -8.23 -1.90 -7.00
CA ILE A 27 -6.96 -2.64 -7.08
C ILE A 27 -5.87 -1.72 -7.65
N PRO A 28 -4.96 -1.19 -6.82
CA PRO A 28 -3.80 -0.45 -7.29
C PRO A 28 -2.81 -1.36 -8.02
N ALA A 29 -2.23 -0.86 -9.12
CA ALA A 29 -1.19 -1.61 -9.84
C ALA A 29 0.15 -1.63 -9.09
N HIS A 30 0.44 -0.61 -8.28
CA HIS A 30 1.69 -0.47 -7.55
C HIS A 30 1.40 -0.24 -6.07
N MET A 31 2.03 -1.04 -5.21
CA MET A 31 2.05 -0.83 -3.77
C MET A 31 3.47 -1.03 -3.26
N ALA A 32 3.86 -0.23 -2.27
CA ALA A 32 5.17 -0.36 -1.63
C ALA A 32 5.04 -0.06 -0.13
N SER A 33 5.88 -0.71 0.68
CA SER A 33 6.00 -0.36 2.09
C SER A 33 7.41 -0.54 2.59
N ALA A 34 7.79 0.27 3.59
CA ALA A 34 9.03 0.10 4.31
C ALA A 34 8.81 0.44 5.79
N PHE A 35 9.48 -0.30 6.67
CA PHE A 35 9.48 -0.04 8.10
C PHE A 35 10.87 -0.34 8.68
N ALA A 36 11.33 0.54 9.54
CA ALA A 36 12.58 0.39 10.27
C ALA A 36 12.33 0.62 11.76
N SER A 37 12.98 -0.18 12.60
CA SER A 37 12.97 -0.03 14.05
C SER A 37 14.37 -0.13 14.61
N TYR A 38 14.59 0.53 15.74
CA TYR A 38 15.87 0.56 16.43
C TYR A 38 15.66 0.55 17.94
N THR A 39 16.33 -0.38 18.62
CA THR A 39 16.37 -0.48 20.08
C THR A 39 17.69 0.10 20.58
N LEU A 40 17.63 1.03 21.53
CA LEU A 40 18.82 1.63 22.12
C LEU A 40 19.63 0.56 22.88
N PRO A 41 20.92 0.35 22.56
CA PRO A 41 21.70 -0.76 23.13
C PRO A 41 22.29 -0.45 24.51
N GLY A 42 22.27 0.81 24.97
CA GLY A 42 22.98 1.22 26.19
C GLY A 42 22.48 2.55 26.77
N GLY A 43 22.99 2.88 27.97
CA GLY A 43 22.61 4.09 28.70
C GLY A 43 21.26 4.00 29.44
N PRO A 44 20.71 5.14 29.89
CA PRO A 44 19.47 5.19 30.67
C PRO A 44 18.23 4.65 29.93
N LEU A 45 18.29 4.56 28.61
CA LEU A 45 17.17 4.17 27.73
C LEU A 45 17.42 2.84 27.01
N LYS A 46 18.30 1.96 27.52
CA LYS A 46 18.82 0.74 26.87
C LYS A 46 17.81 -0.37 26.47
N SER A 47 16.52 -0.06 26.47
CA SER A 47 15.43 -0.96 26.04
C SER A 47 14.36 -0.23 25.23
N LEU A 48 14.44 1.10 25.19
CA LEU A 48 13.56 1.91 24.35
C LEU A 48 13.77 1.53 22.90
N THR A 49 12.68 1.15 22.25
CA THR A 49 12.61 0.87 20.82
C THR A 49 11.78 1.96 20.15
N ALA A 50 12.31 2.54 19.07
CA ALA A 50 11.59 3.46 18.21
C ALA A 50 11.54 2.91 16.79
N GLY A 51 10.45 3.17 16.07
CA GLY A 51 10.30 2.76 14.69
C GLY A 51 9.54 3.77 13.85
N VAL A 52 9.84 3.77 12.56
CA VAL A 52 9.16 4.60 11.55
C VAL A 52 8.92 3.78 10.29
N GLY A 53 7.84 4.10 9.58
CA GLY A 53 7.53 3.45 8.32
C GLY A 53 6.78 4.35 7.35
N MET A 54 6.68 3.84 6.12
CA MET A 54 5.89 4.44 5.07
C MET A 54 5.15 3.36 4.27
N ARG A 55 3.99 3.71 3.74
CA ARG A 55 3.19 2.88 2.86
C ARG A 55 2.68 3.71 1.69
N TYR A 56 3.02 3.28 0.48
CA TYR A 56 2.50 3.83 -0.77
C TYR A 56 1.39 2.94 -1.30
N ILE A 57 0.23 3.55 -1.55
CA ILE A 57 -0.92 2.92 -2.21
C ILE A 57 -1.12 3.65 -3.54
N GLY A 58 -0.86 2.95 -4.64
CA GLY A 58 -0.94 3.53 -5.98
C GLY A 58 -2.37 3.89 -6.41
N THR A 59 -2.45 4.56 -7.56
CA THR A 59 -3.72 4.90 -8.19
C THR A 59 -4.52 3.64 -8.52
N SER A 60 -5.84 3.68 -8.33
CA SER A 60 -6.77 2.61 -8.70
C SER A 60 -7.96 3.16 -9.49
N TYR A 61 -8.74 2.29 -10.14
CA TYR A 61 -10.02 2.70 -10.70
C TYR A 61 -11.10 2.78 -9.63
N GLY A 62 -11.94 3.81 -9.70
CA GLY A 62 -13.03 4.00 -8.74
C GLY A 62 -14.29 3.19 -9.05
N ASP A 63 -14.43 2.70 -10.29
CA ASP A 63 -15.51 1.84 -10.73
C ASP A 63 -15.03 0.74 -11.70
N ALA A 64 -15.88 -0.28 -11.90
CA ALA A 64 -15.57 -1.45 -12.73
C ALA A 64 -15.57 -1.16 -14.24
N LYS A 65 -16.15 -0.04 -14.68
CA LYS A 65 -16.12 0.41 -16.08
C LYS A 65 -14.87 1.25 -16.39
N ASN A 66 -14.06 1.54 -15.37
CA ASN A 66 -12.85 2.36 -15.42
C ASN A 66 -13.12 3.80 -15.86
N THR A 67 -14.24 4.41 -15.43
CA THR A 67 -14.60 5.77 -15.88
C THR A 67 -13.84 6.89 -15.14
N PHE A 68 -13.35 6.62 -13.94
CA PHE A 68 -12.48 7.54 -13.19
C PHE A 68 -11.47 6.79 -12.33
N LYS A 69 -10.45 7.53 -11.88
CA LYS A 69 -9.37 7.03 -11.04
C LYS A 69 -9.42 7.66 -9.64
N VAL A 70 -9.10 6.86 -8.63
CA VAL A 70 -8.83 7.29 -7.27
C VAL A 70 -7.33 7.56 -7.15
N PRO A 71 -6.90 8.78 -6.76
CA PRO A 71 -5.50 9.13 -6.64
C PRO A 71 -4.74 8.23 -5.67
N SER A 72 -3.42 8.16 -5.84
CA SER A 72 -2.51 7.50 -4.90
C SER A 72 -2.42 8.25 -3.57
N VAL A 73 -1.97 7.57 -2.53
CA VAL A 73 -1.69 8.14 -1.21
C VAL A 73 -0.42 7.55 -0.61
N ASP A 74 0.35 8.40 0.07
CA ASP A 74 1.44 8.02 0.95
C ASP A 74 0.98 8.15 2.40
N LEU A 75 1.26 7.12 3.20
CA LEU A 75 1.00 7.09 4.64
C LEU A 75 2.33 6.94 5.37
N TYR A 76 2.47 7.63 6.49
CA TYR A 76 3.65 7.54 7.36
C TYR A 76 3.23 7.05 8.74
N ASP A 77 4.00 6.11 9.28
CA ASP A 77 3.73 5.43 10.55
C ASP A 77 4.90 5.66 11.53
N ALA A 78 4.60 5.71 12.83
CA ALA A 78 5.60 5.82 13.89
C ALA A 78 5.23 4.90 15.07
N MET A 79 6.24 4.38 15.77
CA MET A 79 6.10 3.45 16.89
C MET A 79 7.12 3.77 17.99
N GLY A 80 6.72 3.58 19.25
CA GLY A 80 7.62 3.62 20.41
C GLY A 80 7.19 2.60 21.46
N GLU A 81 8.16 1.90 22.05
CA GLU A 81 7.96 0.90 23.12
C GLU A 81 9.12 0.99 24.13
N LEU A 82 8.81 0.84 25.43
CA LEU A 82 9.76 0.95 26.55
C LEU A 82 10.13 -0.41 27.14
#